data_AF-A0AAU1XMV0-F1
#
_entry.id   AF-A0AAU1XMV0-F1
#
_cell.length_a   1.000
_cell.length_b   1.000
_cell.length_c   1.000
_cell.angle_alpha   90.00
_cell.angle_beta   90.00
_cell.angle_gamma   90.00
#
_symmetry.space_group_name_H-M   'P 1'
#
loop_
_entity.id
_entity.type
_entity.pdbx_description
1 polymer ?
#
loop_
_entity_poly.entity_id
_entity_poly.type
_entity_poly.pdbx_seq_one_letter_code
_entity_poly.pdbx_strand_id
1 'polypeptide(L)' 'MSLLYAPAPVDFNSAVRSCYCLAHVYGNAADHPDRVRRYPSDMADAEWAAIRPLLPVPAWLQGRVFA' A
#
# COMPACT_ATOMS: atom_id res chain seq x y z
N MET A 1 -23.74 3.88 21.49
CA MET A 1 -23.70 2.57 20.81
C MET A 1 -23.20 2.83 19.40
N SER A 2 -21.90 2.68 19.16
CA SER A 2 -21.30 2.96 17.84
C SER A 2 -21.17 1.65 17.08
N LEU A 3 -21.95 1.50 16.01
CA LEU A 3 -21.81 0.40 15.07
C LEU A 3 -20.65 0.72 14.14
N LEU A 4 -19.47 0.19 14.44
CA LEU A 4 -18.37 0.15 13.49
C LEU A 4 -18.71 -0.90 12.44
N TYR A 5 -19.02 -0.47 11.22
CA TYR A 5 -19.16 -1.35 10.08
C TYR A 5 -17.75 -1.79 9.64
N ALA A 6 -17.32 -2.96 10.09
CA ALA A 6 -16.15 -3.63 9.53
C ALA A 6 -16.62 -4.50 8.35
N PRO A 7 -16.20 -4.22 7.11
CA PRO A 7 -16.45 -5.17 6.02
C PRO A 7 -15.77 -6.50 6.38
N ALA A 8 -16.48 -7.61 6.17
CA ALA A 8 -15.92 -8.95 6.38
C ALA A 8 -14.61 -9.10 5.58
N PRO A 9 -13.56 -9.73 6.13
CA PRO A 9 -12.37 -10.06 5.37
C PRO A 9 -12.79 -10.91 4.18
N VAL A 10 -12.60 -10.41 2.96
CA VAL A 10 -12.76 -11.21 1.75
C VAL A 10 -11.39 -11.81 1.48
N ASP A 11 -11.30 -13.13 1.46
CA ASP A 11 -10.05 -13.84 1.20
C ASP A 11 -9.59 -13.55 -0.23
N PHE A 12 -8.58 -12.69 -0.40
CA PHE A 12 -7.86 -12.52 -1.66
C PHE A 12 -6.81 -13.63 -1.83
N ASN A 13 -7.20 -14.89 -1.60
CA ASN A 13 -6.33 -16.04 -1.84
C ASN A 13 -6.27 -16.35 -3.34
N SER A 14 -5.56 -15.51 -4.11
CA SER A 14 -5.03 -15.93 -5.40
C SER A 14 -3.76 -16.72 -5.13
N ALA A 15 -3.88 -18.05 -5.14
CA ALA A 15 -2.76 -18.96 -5.07
C ALA A 15 -1.64 -18.48 -6.02
N VAL A 16 -0.44 -18.31 -5.48
CA VAL A 16 0.75 -17.81 -6.16
C VAL A 16 0.92 -18.48 -7.53
N ARG A 17 0.52 -17.75 -8.59
CA ARG A 17 0.99 -17.79 -9.98
C ARG A 17 0.23 -16.69 -10.74
N SER A 18 0.92 -15.59 -11.07
CA SER A 18 0.45 -14.46 -11.89
C SER A 18 -0.81 -13.72 -11.42
N CYS A 19 -0.77 -13.10 -10.23
CA CYS A 19 -1.73 -12.04 -9.94
C CYS A 19 -1.29 -10.76 -10.67
N TYR A 20 -2.05 -10.31 -11.68
CA TYR A 20 -1.82 -9.06 -12.41
C TYR A 20 -2.29 -7.82 -11.64
N CYS A 21 -2.46 -7.90 -10.32
CA CYS A 21 -2.85 -6.73 -9.55
C CYS A 21 -1.73 -5.69 -9.60
N LEU A 22 -2.13 -4.41 -9.64
CA LEU A 22 -1.20 -3.30 -9.77
C LEU A 22 -0.16 -3.26 -8.63
N ALA A 23 -0.51 -3.83 -7.47
CA ALA A 23 0.43 -4.07 -6.39
C ALA A 23 1.61 -4.95 -6.87
N HIS A 24 1.38 -6.17 -7.36
CA HIS A 24 2.47 -7.02 -7.84
C HIS A 24 3.22 -6.44 -9.05
N VAL A 25 2.54 -5.66 -9.90
CA VAL A 25 3.16 -5.04 -11.08
C VAL A 25 4.07 -3.86 -10.72
N TYR A 26 3.62 -2.97 -9.83
CA TYR A 26 4.31 -1.71 -9.54
C TYR A 26 5.06 -1.67 -8.21
N GLY A 27 4.84 -2.66 -7.35
CA GLY A 27 5.50 -2.75 -6.07
C GLY A 27 4.98 -1.71 -5.06
N ASN A 28 5.82 -1.32 -4.11
CA ASN A 28 5.45 -0.36 -3.09
C ASN A 28 5.29 1.03 -3.72
N ALA A 29 4.14 1.68 -3.51
CA ALA A 29 3.93 3.04 -4.00
C ALA A 29 4.98 4.04 -3.48
N ALA A 30 5.51 3.81 -2.27
CA ALA A 30 6.55 4.66 -1.69
C ALA A 30 7.92 4.53 -2.39
N ASP A 31 8.13 3.50 -3.20
CA ASP A 31 9.37 3.28 -3.94
C ASP A 31 9.35 3.87 -5.36
N HIS A 32 8.21 4.45 -5.77
CA HIS A 32 8.12 5.14 -7.04
C HIS A 32 8.99 6.43 -7.01
N PRO A 33 10.00 6.56 -7.90
CA PRO A 33 10.93 7.70 -7.87
C PRO A 33 10.25 9.02 -8.25
N ASP A 34 9.24 8.98 -9.11
CA ASP A 34 8.59 10.18 -9.65
C ASP A 34 7.38 10.64 -8.82
N ARG A 35 7.52 10.72 -7.49
CA ARG A 35 6.44 11.27 -6.67
C ARG A 35 6.21 12.74 -7.05
N VAL A 36 5.07 13.03 -7.67
CA VAL A 36 4.61 14.39 -7.96
C VAL A 36 3.43 14.72 -7.06
N ARG A 37 3.49 15.85 -6.35
CA ARG A 37 2.33 16.37 -5.61
C ARG A 37 1.22 16.75 -6.59
N ARG A 38 0.04 16.18 -6.41
CA ARG A 38 -1.13 16.44 -7.26
C ARG A 38 -2.10 17.41 -6.60
N TYR A 39 -2.18 17.39 -5.28
CA TYR A 39 -3.12 18.19 -4.50
C TYR A 39 -2.40 19.11 -3.51
N PRO A 40 -2.99 20.27 -3.17
CA PRO A 40 -2.42 21.17 -2.15
C PRO A 40 -2.29 20.53 -0.76
N SER A 41 -3.09 19.48 -0.48
CA SER A 41 -3.03 18.70 0.76
C SER A 41 -1.91 17.65 0.80
N ASP A 42 -1.22 17.41 -0.33
CA ASP A 42 -0.14 16.43 -0.36
C ASP A 42 1.07 16.97 0.40
N MET A 43 1.68 16.10 1.21
CA MET A 43 2.88 16.40 1.99
C MET A 43 3.99 16.97 1.09
N ALA A 44 4.71 17.98 1.58
CA ALA A 44 5.92 18.46 0.93
C ALA A 44 6.98 17.36 0.83
N ASP A 45 7.94 17.50 -0.09
CA ASP A 45 8.96 16.47 -0.29
C ASP A 45 9.82 16.25 0.96
N ALA A 46 10.06 17.30 1.74
CA ALA A 46 10.75 17.21 3.03
C ALA A 46 9.95 16.41 4.08
N GLU A 47 8.64 16.64 4.18
CA GLU A 47 7.75 15.92 5.08
C GLU A 47 7.62 14.45 4.65
N TRP A 48 7.49 14.21 3.35
CA TRP A 48 7.45 12.87 2.78
C TRP A 48 8.77 12.12 3.01
N ALA A 49 9.92 12.77 2.85
CA ALA A 49 11.22 12.15 3.13
C ALA A 49 11.38 11.74 4.59
N ALA A 50 10.80 12.48 5.54
CA ALA A 50 10.80 12.13 6.95
C ALA A 50 9.88 10.94 7.26
N ILE A 51 8.73 10.83 6.57
CA ILE A 51 7.72 9.79 6.82
C ILE A 51 8.03 8.49 6.06
N ARG A 52 8.62 8.57 4.86
CA ARG A 52 8.87 7.41 3.99
C ARG A 52 9.58 6.24 4.70
N PRO A 53 10.64 6.44 5.50
CA PRO A 53 11.30 5.34 6.22
C PRO A 53 10.45 4.69 7.31
N LEU A 54 9.40 5.38 7.77
CA LEU A 54 8.49 4.91 8.81
C LEU A 54 7.31 4.12 8.23
N LEU A 55 7.08 4.20 6.92
CA LEU A 55 6.01 3.47 6.28
C LEU A 55 6.33 1.97 6.29
N PRO A 56 5.40 1.11 6.74
CA PRO A 56 5.61 -0.32 6.70
C PRO A 56 5.72 -0.79 5.24
N VAL A 57 6.64 -1.71 4.97
CA VAL A 57 6.64 -2.42 3.70
C VAL A 57 5.36 -3.28 3.65
N PRO A 58 4.50 -3.10 2.64
CA PRO A 58 3.29 -3.93 2.52
C PRO A 58 3.62 -5.43 2.56
N ALA A 59 2.87 -6.21 3.33
CA ALA A 59 3.17 -7.63 3.55
C ALA A 59 3.19 -8.47 2.27
N TRP A 60 2.37 -8.11 1.27
CA TRP A 60 2.33 -8.78 -0.03
C TRP A 60 3.65 -8.66 -0.82
N LEU A 61 4.45 -7.60 -0.58
CA LEU A 61 5.81 -7.50 -1.14
C LEU A 61 6.81 -8.43 -0.47
N GLN A 62 6.52 -8.87 0.75
CA GLN A 62 7.33 -9.85 1.48
C GLN A 62 6.89 -11.29 1.18
N GLY A 63 6.04 -11.51 0.17
CA GLY A 63 5.45 -12.81 -0.12
C GLY A 63 4.46 -13.28 0.95
N ARG A 64 3.99 -12.38 1.82
CA ARG A 64 3.05 -12.66 2.90
C ARG A 64 1.69 -12.05 2.55
N VAL A 65 0.80 -12.88 2.01
CA VAL A 65 -0.62 -12.54 1.98
C VAL A 65 -1.15 -12.86 3.38
N PHE A 66 -1.71 -11.87 4.08
CA PHE A 66 -2.44 -12.16 5.32
C PHE A 66 -3.59 -13.08 4.95
N ALA A 67 -3.58 -14.28 5.55
CA ALA A 67 -4.68 -15.22 5.51
C ALA A 67 -5.89 -14.69 6.27
#